data_AF-A0A9E4EK73-F1
#
_entry.id   AF-A0A9E4EK73-F1
#
_cell.length_a   1.000
_cell.length_b   1.000
_cell.length_c   1.000
_cell.angle_alpha   90.00
_cell.angle_beta   90.00
_cell.angle_gamma   90.00
#
_symmetry.space_group_name_H-M   'P 1'
#
loop_
_entity.id
_entity.type
_entity.pdbx_description
1 polymer ?
#
loop_
_entity_poly.entity_id
_entity_poly.type
_entity_poly.pdbx_seq_one_letter_code
_entity_poly.pdbx_strand_id
1 'polypeptide(L)'
;MSNLKWLLVGIAVLMVLYALLQMRESGYTTPTGQIFPEQHTDDIYRVEMMATGDSLTLQKEGVEWTIVGHDTLKVRDHRITALFEQVLKVSRETLMTNKADNWSKYAVDDATGTHVKVYNAKEELLTHAVFGKSSTDWARNYVRIGDGPEVYLTDRSIVYQVNTDATFWGEKPPEPAPAAMDSVDVAPAVVDSAKVGDGE
;
A
#
# COMPACT_ATOMS: atom_id res chain seq x y z
N MET A 1 -21.21 -65.11 -0.42
CA MET A 1 -19.91 -64.42 -0.60
C MET A 1 -19.77 -63.71 -1.96
N SER A 2 -20.55 -64.07 -2.99
CA SER A 2 -20.46 -63.45 -4.34
C SER A 2 -20.97 -62.01 -4.39
N ASN A 3 -21.98 -61.65 -3.60
CA ASN A 3 -22.59 -60.31 -3.61
C ASN A 3 -21.71 -59.25 -2.92
N LEU A 4 -20.85 -59.68 -1.97
CA LEU A 4 -19.91 -58.79 -1.29
C LEU A 4 -18.79 -58.30 -2.23
N LYS A 5 -18.36 -59.15 -3.17
CA LYS A 5 -17.36 -58.79 -4.18
C LYS A 5 -17.88 -57.70 -5.12
N TRP A 6 -19.13 -57.84 -5.57
CA TRP A 6 -19.79 -56.83 -6.41
C TRP A 6 -20.05 -55.51 -5.67
N LEU A 7 -20.36 -55.58 -4.38
CA LEU A 7 -20.50 -54.39 -3.53
C LEU A 7 -19.16 -53.65 -3.35
N LEU A 8 -18.06 -54.37 -3.13
CA LEU A 8 -16.72 -53.79 -3.04
C LEU A 8 -16.27 -53.13 -4.35
N VAL A 9 -16.59 -53.75 -5.50
CA VAL A 9 -16.33 -53.17 -6.81
C VAL A 9 -17.14 -51.88 -7.00
N GLY A 10 -18.42 -51.87 -6.62
CA GLY A 10 -19.25 -50.66 -6.67
C GLY A 10 -18.70 -49.51 -5.83
N ILE A 11 -18.21 -49.80 -4.62
CA ILE A 11 -17.59 -48.81 -3.73
C ILE A 11 -16.28 -48.27 -4.32
N ALA A 12 -15.44 -49.13 -4.89
CA ALA A 12 -14.20 -48.71 -5.53
C ALA A 12 -14.46 -47.76 -6.72
N VAL A 13 -15.47 -48.07 -7.54
CA VAL A 13 -15.90 -47.19 -8.64
C VAL A 13 -16.42 -45.85 -8.11
N LEU A 14 -17.21 -45.85 -7.04
CA LEU A 14 -17.69 -44.62 -6.40
C LEU A 14 -16.55 -43.78 -5.82
N MET A 15 -15.53 -44.38 -5.19
CA MET A 15 -14.36 -43.67 -4.69
C MET A 15 -13.55 -43.03 -5.82
N VAL A 16 -13.34 -43.74 -6.94
CA VAL A 16 -12.65 -43.19 -8.11
C VAL A 16 -13.47 -42.05 -8.73
N LEU A 17 -14.80 -42.21 -8.85
CA LEU A 17 -15.68 -41.17 -9.35
C LEU A 17 -15.66 -39.93 -8.45
N TYR A 18 -15.73 -40.13 -7.13
CA TYR A 18 -15.63 -39.06 -6.13
C TYR A 18 -14.27 -38.34 -6.20
N ALA A 19 -13.16 -39.08 -6.34
CA ALA A 19 -11.84 -38.50 -6.52
C ALA A 19 -11.73 -37.67 -7.81
N LEU A 20 -12.31 -38.15 -8.92
CA LEU A 20 -12.37 -37.41 -10.18
C LEU A 20 -13.26 -36.15 -10.09
N LEU A 21 -14.32 -36.18 -9.28
CA LEU A 21 -15.14 -35.00 -9.01
C LEU A 21 -14.39 -33.98 -8.13
N GLN A 22 -13.71 -34.43 -7.07
CA GLN A 22 -12.83 -33.60 -6.23
C GLN A 22 -11.71 -32.91 -7.03
N MET A 23 -11.07 -33.63 -7.96
CA MET A 23 -10.05 -33.06 -8.85
C MET A 23 -10.61 -31.99 -9.80
N ARG A 24 -11.93 -31.95 -10.04
CA ARG A 24 -12.58 -30.91 -10.86
C ARG A 24 -13.04 -29.70 -10.03
N GLU A 25 -13.27 -29.88 -8.73
CA GLU A 25 -13.69 -28.81 -7.82
C GLU A 25 -12.53 -27.94 -7.32
N SER A 26 -11.28 -28.37 -7.45
CA SER A 26 -10.09 -27.58 -7.08
C SER A 26 -9.85 -26.32 -7.94
N GLY A 27 -10.77 -25.99 -8.85
CA GLY A 27 -10.74 -24.78 -9.68
C GLY A 27 -11.85 -23.76 -9.41
N TYR A 28 -12.79 -24.02 -8.49
CA TYR A 28 -13.97 -23.15 -8.31
C TYR A 28 -14.36 -22.88 -6.84
N THR A 29 -13.38 -22.90 -5.96
CA THR A 29 -13.46 -22.10 -4.74
C THR A 29 -12.46 -20.98 -4.95
N THR A 30 -12.89 -19.72 -4.93
CA THR A 30 -11.93 -18.62 -4.76
C THR A 30 -11.97 -18.32 -3.27
N PRO A 31 -11.03 -18.81 -2.46
CA PRO A 31 -10.86 -18.27 -1.12
C PRO A 31 -10.61 -16.78 -1.29
N THR A 32 -11.40 -15.95 -0.62
CA THR A 32 -10.97 -14.58 -0.34
C THR A 32 -9.60 -14.69 0.32
N GLY A 33 -8.60 -14.07 -0.31
CA GLY A 33 -7.21 -14.18 0.13
C GLY A 33 -6.59 -12.80 0.21
N GLN A 34 -5.77 -12.58 1.22
CA GLN A 34 -5.03 -11.33 1.31
C GLN A 34 -4.00 -11.25 0.18
N ILE A 35 -3.84 -10.05 -0.39
CA ILE A 35 -2.88 -9.81 -1.47
C ILE A 35 -1.48 -9.62 -0.91
N PHE A 36 -1.39 -8.88 0.19
CA PHE A 36 -0.16 -8.69 0.96
C PHE A 36 -0.16 -9.64 2.17
N PRO A 37 1.00 -10.04 2.71
CA PRO A 37 1.03 -10.97 3.83
C PRO A 37 0.32 -10.38 5.05
N GLU A 38 -0.33 -11.23 5.85
CA GLU A 38 -0.75 -10.91 7.23
C GLU A 38 0.51 -10.73 8.10
N GLN A 39 1.23 -9.64 7.89
CA GLN A 39 2.37 -9.25 8.70
C GLN A 39 2.01 -7.95 9.41
N HIS A 40 2.60 -7.74 10.59
CA HIS A 40 2.39 -6.51 11.31
C HIS A 40 2.90 -5.36 10.44
N THR A 41 2.20 -4.23 10.46
CA THR A 41 2.61 -2.99 9.76
C THR A 41 4.04 -2.58 10.07
N ASP A 42 4.57 -3.05 11.20
CA ASP A 42 5.94 -2.82 11.67
C ASP A 42 7.01 -3.54 10.85
N ASP A 43 6.67 -4.62 10.14
CA ASP A 43 7.61 -5.40 9.33
C ASP A 43 7.86 -4.79 7.94
N ILE A 44 7.07 -3.79 7.55
CA ILE A 44 7.17 -3.11 6.26
C ILE A 44 8.06 -1.87 6.40
N TYR A 45 9.12 -1.82 5.60
CA TYR A 45 10.14 -0.78 5.65
C TYR A 45 10.26 0.02 4.37
N ARG A 46 9.82 -0.55 3.24
CA ARG A 46 9.86 0.14 1.96
C ARG A 46 8.68 -0.28 1.10
N VAL A 47 8.03 0.72 0.50
CA VAL A 47 6.96 0.54 -0.47
C VAL A 47 7.34 1.27 -1.74
N GLU A 48 7.46 0.53 -2.83
CA GLU A 48 7.71 1.09 -4.15
C GLU A 48 6.43 1.06 -4.97
N MET A 49 6.14 2.18 -5.61
CA MET A 49 5.00 2.36 -6.48
C MET A 49 5.50 2.77 -7.85
N MET A 50 5.04 2.09 -8.89
CA MET A 50 5.41 2.41 -10.27
C MET A 50 4.16 2.43 -11.12
N ALA A 51 4.03 3.46 -11.93
CA ALA A 51 2.95 3.64 -12.89
C ALA A 51 3.54 4.30 -14.13
N THR A 52 3.13 3.90 -15.34
CA THR A 52 3.58 4.40 -16.66
C THR A 52 4.62 5.54 -16.64
N GLY A 53 5.90 5.20 -16.55
CA GLY A 53 7.02 6.15 -16.66
C GLY A 53 7.41 6.87 -15.36
N ASP A 54 6.59 6.80 -14.33
CA ASP A 54 6.83 7.40 -13.02
C ASP A 54 7.01 6.33 -11.94
N SER A 55 7.77 6.68 -10.91
CA SER A 55 7.95 5.83 -9.74
C SER A 55 8.12 6.66 -8.48
N LEU A 56 7.67 6.12 -7.36
CA LEU A 56 7.85 6.71 -6.04
C LEU A 56 8.22 5.61 -5.06
N THR A 57 9.16 5.93 -4.17
CA THR A 57 9.54 5.04 -3.08
C THR A 57 9.31 5.73 -1.75
N LEU A 58 8.51 5.08 -0.91
CA LEU A 58 8.37 5.41 0.50
C LEU A 58 9.30 4.52 1.30
N GLN A 59 10.06 5.10 2.21
CA GLN A 59 11.02 4.37 3.05
C GLN A 59 10.84 4.75 4.52
N LYS A 60 10.93 3.76 5.40
CA LYS A 60 10.87 3.96 6.85
C LYS A 60 12.26 4.23 7.39
N GLU A 61 12.46 5.39 8.00
CA GLU A 61 13.69 5.80 8.67
C GLU A 61 13.43 5.93 10.17
N GLY A 62 13.84 4.92 10.93
CA GLY A 62 13.51 4.82 12.36
C GLY A 62 12.00 4.62 12.58
N VAL A 63 11.30 5.68 12.97
CA VAL A 63 9.84 5.69 13.20
C VAL A 63 9.08 6.51 12.17
N GLU A 64 9.78 7.31 11.35
CA GLU A 64 9.15 8.19 10.38
C GLU A 64 9.22 7.58 8.97
N TRP A 65 8.26 7.97 8.13
CA TRP A 65 8.28 7.66 6.71
C TRP A 65 8.86 8.84 5.93
N THR A 66 9.75 8.55 4.99
CA THR A 66 10.38 9.50 4.09
C THR A 66 10.04 9.15 2.64
N ILE A 67 10.15 10.15 1.76
CA ILE A 67 9.98 9.99 0.32
C ILE A 67 11.37 10.03 -0.30
N VAL A 68 11.82 8.92 -0.87
CA VAL A 68 13.16 8.83 -1.44
C VAL A 68 13.33 9.86 -2.57
N GLY A 69 14.39 10.66 -2.49
CA GLY A 69 14.68 11.73 -3.45
C GLY A 69 13.93 13.04 -3.21
N HIS A 70 13.15 13.14 -2.12
CA HIS A 70 12.35 14.31 -1.78
C HIS A 70 12.49 14.74 -0.31
N ASP A 71 13.72 14.94 0.13
CA ASP A 71 14.10 15.22 1.54
C ASP A 71 13.48 16.50 2.14
N THR A 72 12.96 17.39 1.29
CA THR A 72 12.32 18.64 1.73
C THR A 72 10.83 18.48 2.08
N LEU A 73 10.23 17.35 1.72
CA LEU A 73 8.81 17.08 1.98
C LEU A 73 8.65 16.30 3.27
N LYS A 74 7.75 16.76 4.13
CA LYS A 74 7.28 15.97 5.27
C LYS A 74 6.13 15.08 4.82
N VAL A 75 6.23 13.78 5.08
CA VAL A 75 5.16 12.82 4.77
C VAL A 75 3.90 13.15 5.58
N ARG A 76 2.75 13.05 4.91
CA ARG A 76 1.44 13.24 5.51
C ARG A 76 0.98 11.96 6.20
N ASP A 77 0.82 12.00 7.51
CA ASP A 77 0.44 10.84 8.32
C ASP A 77 -0.83 10.15 7.81
N HIS A 78 -1.87 10.92 7.44
CA HIS A 78 -3.12 10.34 6.94
C HIS A 78 -2.96 9.54 5.64
N ARG A 79 -1.95 9.85 4.81
CA ARG A 79 -1.65 9.09 3.59
C ARG A 79 -0.99 7.76 3.92
N ILE A 80 -0.06 7.75 4.88
CA ILE A 80 0.53 6.52 5.41
C ILE A 80 -0.53 5.66 6.07
N THR A 81 -1.42 6.24 6.90
CA THR A 81 -2.54 5.50 7.48
C THR A 81 -3.42 4.89 6.38
N ALA A 82 -3.76 5.62 5.32
CA ALA A 82 -4.54 5.08 4.21
C ALA A 82 -3.80 3.94 3.45
N LEU A 83 -2.49 4.04 3.28
CA LEU A 83 -1.66 2.97 2.71
C LEU A 83 -1.81 1.67 3.53
N PHE A 84 -1.63 1.75 4.84
CA PHE A 84 -1.70 0.56 5.70
C PHE A 84 -3.13 0.04 5.89
N GLU A 85 -4.13 0.91 6.00
CA GLU A 85 -5.50 0.51 6.31
C GLU A 85 -6.33 0.16 5.07
N GLN A 86 -6.00 0.72 3.90
CA GLN A 86 -6.78 0.52 2.67
C GLN A 86 -6.01 -0.28 1.62
N VAL A 87 -4.75 0.08 1.35
CA VAL A 87 -3.97 -0.56 0.29
C VAL A 87 -3.44 -1.92 0.75
N LEU A 88 -2.77 -2.00 1.89
CA LEU A 88 -2.12 -3.23 2.33
C LEU A 88 -3.10 -4.28 2.89
N LYS A 89 -4.33 -3.87 3.22
CA LYS A 89 -5.42 -4.76 3.65
C LYS A 89 -6.37 -5.17 2.52
N VAL A 90 -6.08 -4.78 1.27
CA VAL A 90 -6.88 -5.18 0.11
C VAL A 90 -6.83 -6.70 -0.09
N SER A 91 -7.98 -7.29 -0.38
CA SER A 91 -8.13 -8.73 -0.58
C SER A 91 -8.50 -9.04 -2.02
N ARG A 92 -8.06 -10.19 -2.53
CA ARG A 92 -8.56 -10.76 -3.79
C ARG A 92 -9.81 -11.60 -3.52
N GLU A 93 -10.80 -11.51 -4.41
CA GLU A 93 -12.09 -12.17 -4.26
C GLU A 93 -12.40 -13.13 -5.40
N THR A 94 -12.35 -12.67 -6.65
CA THR A 94 -12.86 -13.43 -7.80
C THR A 94 -11.74 -13.66 -8.81
N LEU A 95 -11.48 -14.91 -9.18
CA LEU A 95 -10.57 -15.23 -10.28
C LEU A 95 -11.19 -14.81 -11.62
N MET A 96 -10.56 -13.86 -12.31
CA MET A 96 -10.98 -13.36 -13.62
C MET A 96 -10.41 -14.18 -14.77
N THR A 97 -9.15 -14.58 -14.65
CA THR A 97 -8.46 -15.43 -15.63
C THR A 97 -7.22 -16.07 -15.00
N ASN A 98 -6.76 -17.19 -15.56
CA ASN A 98 -5.51 -17.86 -15.24
C ASN A 98 -4.55 -17.91 -16.46
N LYS A 99 -4.74 -17.00 -17.43
CA LYS A 99 -3.97 -16.95 -18.67
C LYS A 99 -3.20 -15.63 -18.75
N ALA A 100 -1.88 -15.71 -18.83
CA ALA A 100 -1.00 -14.54 -18.94
C ALA A 100 -1.28 -13.69 -20.19
N ASP A 101 -1.72 -14.30 -21.30
CA ASP A 101 -2.10 -13.62 -22.54
C ASP A 101 -3.19 -12.55 -22.34
N ASN A 102 -3.97 -12.65 -21.26
CA ASN A 102 -5.02 -11.70 -20.94
C ASN A 102 -4.56 -10.51 -20.07
N TRP A 103 -3.30 -10.44 -19.64
CA TRP A 103 -2.86 -9.37 -18.73
C TRP A 103 -3.15 -7.96 -19.26
N SER A 104 -2.92 -7.74 -20.56
CA SER A 104 -3.20 -6.45 -21.20
C SER A 104 -4.70 -6.11 -21.21
N LYS A 105 -5.59 -7.10 -21.37
CA LYS A 105 -7.04 -6.90 -21.28
C LYS A 105 -7.47 -6.39 -19.91
N TYR A 106 -6.75 -6.78 -18.86
CA TYR A 106 -7.03 -6.39 -17.48
C TYR A 106 -6.14 -5.24 -16.99
N ALA A 107 -5.27 -4.68 -17.85
CA ALA A 107 -4.28 -3.66 -17.50
C ALA A 107 -3.39 -4.04 -16.29
N VAL A 108 -2.97 -5.31 -16.23
CA VAL A 108 -2.06 -5.85 -15.20
C VAL A 108 -0.73 -6.34 -15.79
N ASP A 109 -0.44 -5.91 -17.03
CA ASP A 109 0.87 -6.07 -17.65
C ASP A 109 1.88 -5.05 -17.09
N ASP A 110 3.17 -5.29 -17.33
CA ASP A 110 4.25 -4.50 -16.74
C ASP A 110 4.35 -3.06 -17.30
N ALA A 111 3.68 -2.77 -18.42
CA ALA A 111 3.75 -1.46 -19.07
C ALA A 111 2.60 -0.54 -18.65
N THR A 112 1.40 -1.10 -18.40
CA THR A 112 0.18 -0.34 -18.12
C THR A 112 -0.31 -0.44 -16.68
N GLY A 113 0.09 -1.49 -15.96
CA GLY A 113 -0.33 -1.72 -14.59
C GLY A 113 0.32 -0.76 -13.59
N THR A 114 -0.33 -0.60 -12.44
CA THR A 114 0.26 0.06 -11.27
C THR A 114 0.93 -0.99 -10.40
N HIS A 115 2.26 -0.96 -10.33
CA HIS A 115 3.05 -1.89 -9.54
C HIS A 115 3.17 -1.39 -8.12
N VAL A 116 2.92 -2.27 -7.16
CA VAL A 116 3.18 -2.07 -5.74
C VAL A 116 4.09 -3.18 -5.28
N LYS A 117 5.28 -2.79 -4.79
CA LYS A 117 6.22 -3.72 -4.17
C LYS A 117 6.45 -3.34 -2.73
N VAL A 118 6.41 -4.34 -1.86
CA VAL A 118 6.54 -4.18 -0.41
C VAL A 118 7.76 -4.96 0.04
N TYR A 119 8.60 -4.34 0.85
CA TYR A 119 9.85 -4.91 1.33
C TYR A 119 9.97 -4.81 2.85
N ASN A 120 10.68 -5.77 3.43
CA ASN A 120 10.99 -5.79 4.85
C ASN A 120 12.29 -5.03 5.19
N ALA A 121 12.65 -5.01 6.48
CA ALA A 121 13.86 -4.36 6.99
C ALA A 121 15.18 -4.89 6.38
N LYS A 122 15.17 -6.12 5.86
CA LYS A 122 16.32 -6.78 5.21
C LYS A 122 16.34 -6.54 3.70
N GLU A 123 15.49 -5.65 3.20
CA GLU A 123 15.29 -5.38 1.78
C GLU A 123 14.75 -6.57 0.97
N GLU A 124 14.23 -7.60 1.64
CA GLU A 124 13.62 -8.75 0.98
C GLU A 124 12.23 -8.37 0.48
N LEU A 125 11.93 -8.72 -0.79
CA LEU A 125 10.63 -8.50 -1.39
C LEU A 125 9.60 -9.42 -0.72
N LEU A 126 8.63 -8.82 -0.02
CA LEU A 126 7.52 -9.54 0.61
C LEU A 126 6.43 -9.85 -0.41
N THR A 127 6.07 -8.88 -1.25
CA THR A 127 5.03 -9.03 -2.26
C THR A 127 5.22 -8.01 -3.36
N HIS A 128 5.00 -8.46 -4.59
CA HIS A 128 4.81 -7.61 -5.75
C HIS A 128 3.39 -7.84 -6.26
N ALA A 129 2.59 -6.78 -6.34
CA ALA A 129 1.26 -6.81 -6.93
C ALA A 129 1.17 -5.79 -8.06
N VAL A 130 0.45 -6.14 -9.12
CA VAL A 130 0.20 -5.25 -10.26
C VAL A 130 -1.30 -5.03 -10.37
N PHE A 131 -1.73 -3.79 -10.24
CA PHE A 131 -3.13 -3.40 -10.24
C PHE A 131 -3.52 -2.76 -11.56
N GLY A 132 -4.64 -3.23 -12.09
CA GLY A 132 -5.28 -2.71 -13.28
C GLY A 132 -6.64 -2.12 -12.93
N LYS A 133 -6.99 -0.99 -13.56
CA LYS A 133 -8.31 -0.40 -13.37
C LYS A 133 -9.37 -1.31 -13.98
N SER A 134 -10.42 -1.59 -13.23
CA SER A 134 -11.57 -2.32 -13.76
C SER A 134 -12.39 -1.44 -14.70
N SER A 135 -12.65 -1.95 -15.90
CA SER A 135 -13.45 -1.26 -16.93
C SER A 135 -14.95 -1.36 -16.69
N THR A 136 -15.39 -2.33 -15.89
CA THR A 136 -16.82 -2.63 -15.64
C THR A 136 -17.24 -2.39 -14.20
N ASP A 137 -16.30 -2.35 -13.26
CA ASP A 137 -16.57 -2.18 -11.83
C ASP A 137 -15.53 -1.23 -11.21
N TRP A 138 -15.84 0.07 -11.26
CA TRP A 138 -14.95 1.13 -10.78
C TRP A 138 -14.64 1.06 -9.27
N ALA A 139 -15.48 0.35 -8.50
CA ALA A 139 -15.31 0.18 -7.06
C ALA A 139 -14.25 -0.89 -6.73
N ARG A 140 -13.79 -1.65 -7.72
CA ARG A 140 -12.80 -2.73 -7.57
C ARG A 140 -11.68 -2.58 -8.61
N ASN A 141 -10.58 -3.28 -8.38
CA ASN A 141 -9.44 -3.33 -9.30
C ASN A 141 -9.19 -4.77 -9.73
N TYR A 142 -8.57 -4.91 -10.90
CA TYR A 142 -7.91 -6.16 -11.25
C TYR A 142 -6.55 -6.21 -10.57
N VAL A 143 -6.11 -7.40 -10.15
CA VAL A 143 -4.81 -7.58 -9.52
C VAL A 143 -4.15 -8.86 -10.01
N ARG A 144 -2.87 -8.76 -10.34
CA ARG A 144 -1.93 -9.87 -10.52
C ARG A 144 -0.95 -9.85 -9.34
N ILE A 145 -0.61 -11.02 -8.81
CA ILE A 145 0.24 -11.15 -7.61
C ILE A 145 1.46 -11.99 -7.97
N GLY A 146 2.64 -11.42 -7.76
CA GLY A 146 3.93 -12.00 -8.14
C GLY A 146 3.98 -12.34 -9.64
N ASP A 147 4.56 -13.49 -9.93
CA ASP A 147 4.77 -13.98 -11.30
C ASP A 147 3.66 -14.94 -11.78
N GLY A 148 2.57 -15.08 -11.00
CA GLY A 148 1.45 -15.95 -11.33
C GLY A 148 0.66 -15.46 -12.56
N PRO A 149 0.16 -16.36 -13.43
CA PRO A 149 -0.68 -15.97 -14.57
C PRO A 149 -2.09 -15.51 -14.17
N GLU A 150 -2.48 -15.72 -12.92
CA GLU A 150 -3.81 -15.42 -12.41
C GLU A 150 -4.05 -13.92 -12.23
N VAL A 151 -5.24 -13.50 -12.64
CA VAL A 151 -5.77 -12.16 -12.40
C VAL A 151 -7.03 -12.30 -11.57
N TYR A 152 -7.11 -11.53 -10.50
CA TYR A 152 -8.26 -11.51 -9.61
C TYR A 152 -8.94 -10.14 -9.62
N LEU A 153 -10.18 -10.09 -9.17
CA LEU A 153 -10.86 -8.86 -8.77
C LEU A 153 -10.65 -8.64 -7.27
N THR A 154 -10.34 -7.41 -6.86
CA THR A 154 -10.16 -7.02 -5.45
C THR A 154 -11.49 -6.74 -4.75
N ASP A 155 -11.53 -6.71 -3.42
CA ASP A 155 -12.71 -6.29 -2.63
C ASP A 155 -13.02 -4.79 -2.76
N ARG A 156 -11.99 -3.97 -3.04
CA ARG A 156 -12.08 -2.52 -3.20
C ARG A 156 -11.07 -1.95 -4.18
N SER A 157 -11.29 -0.72 -4.59
CA SER A 157 -10.36 0.06 -5.40
C SER A 157 -9.31 0.73 -4.51
N ILE A 158 -8.04 0.56 -4.87
CA ILE A 158 -6.86 1.10 -4.18
C ILE A 158 -5.98 1.97 -5.09
N VAL A 159 -6.20 1.93 -6.41
CA VAL A 159 -5.37 2.65 -7.41
C VAL A 159 -5.30 4.16 -7.19
N TYR A 160 -6.27 4.77 -6.51
CA TYR A 160 -6.25 6.21 -6.20
C TYR A 160 -5.42 6.54 -4.96
N GLN A 161 -5.12 5.54 -4.13
CA GLN A 161 -4.30 5.65 -2.92
C GLN A 161 -2.82 5.39 -3.21
N VAL A 162 -2.52 4.71 -4.33
CA VAL A 162 -1.18 4.32 -4.77
C VAL A 162 -0.71 5.29 -5.86
N ASN A 163 -0.29 6.49 -5.45
CA ASN A 163 0.12 7.56 -6.35
C ASN A 163 1.66 7.66 -6.46
N THR A 164 2.19 8.00 -7.63
CA THR A 164 3.62 8.20 -7.89
C THR A 164 4.09 9.65 -7.75
N ASP A 165 3.20 10.59 -7.43
CA ASP A 165 3.52 12.00 -7.17
C ASP A 165 3.97 12.21 -5.71
N ALA A 166 5.18 12.75 -5.52
CA ALA A 166 5.72 13.04 -4.20
C ALA A 166 4.86 14.03 -3.40
N THR A 167 4.18 14.97 -4.05
CA THR A 167 3.31 15.97 -3.39
C THR A 167 1.96 15.41 -2.96
N PHE A 168 1.59 14.22 -3.44
CA PHE A 168 0.44 13.48 -2.89
C PHE A 168 0.76 13.00 -1.48
N TRP A 169 1.96 12.45 -1.30
CA TRP A 169 2.44 11.86 -0.05
C TRP A 169 2.99 12.88 0.92
N GLY A 170 3.67 13.91 0.43
CA GLY A 170 4.38 14.88 1.23
C GLY A 170 3.84 16.30 1.08
N GLU A 171 4.12 17.11 2.08
CA GLU A 171 3.87 18.55 2.06
C GLU A 171 5.11 19.32 2.50
N LYS A 172 5.24 20.54 1.98
CA LYS A 172 6.30 21.44 2.42
C LYS A 172 6.05 21.81 3.88
N PRO A 173 7.02 21.63 4.80
CA PRO A 173 6.87 22.10 6.17
C PRO A 173 6.52 23.59 6.21
N PRO A 174 5.67 24.02 7.17
CA PRO A 174 5.39 25.44 7.35
C PRO A 174 6.70 26.19 7.63
N GLU A 175 6.86 27.36 7.02
CA GLU A 175 8.02 28.22 7.30
C GLU A 175 8.03 28.57 8.80
N PRO A 176 9.20 28.51 9.47
CA PRO A 176 9.28 28.87 10.87
C PRO A 176 8.75 30.30 11.05
N ALA A 177 7.79 30.48 11.96
CA ALA A 177 7.24 31.79 12.26
C ALA A 177 8.41 32.75 12.56
N PRO A 178 8.39 33.99 12.03
CA PRO A 178 9.45 34.95 12.30
C PRO A 178 9.61 35.06 13.81
N ALA A 179 10.82 34.77 14.30
CA ALA A 179 11.14 34.90 15.71
C ALA A 179 10.67 36.28 16.16
N ALA A 180 9.74 36.32 17.12
CA ALA A 180 9.39 37.56 17.78
C ALA A 180 10.71 38.09 18.35
N MET A 181 11.25 39.14 17.72
CA MET A 181 12.38 39.86 18.26
C MET A 181 11.85 40.44 19.56
N ASP A 182 12.22 39.81 20.68
CA ASP A 182 11.95 40.33 22.01
C ASP A 182 12.40 41.79 22.00
N SER A 183 11.41 42.68 22.06
CA SER A 183 11.60 44.09 22.28
C SER A 183 12.35 44.22 23.60
N VAL A 184 13.67 44.43 23.52
CA VAL A 184 14.46 44.82 24.68
C VAL A 184 13.93 46.18 25.14
N ASP A 185 13.12 46.14 26.20
CA ASP A 185 12.72 47.31 26.97
C ASP A 185 13.97 48.07 27.40
N VAL A 186 14.27 49.17 26.72
CA VAL A 186 15.22 50.16 27.21
C VAL A 186 14.52 50.94 28.30
N ALA A 187 14.77 50.57 29.56
CA ALA A 187 14.32 51.32 30.72
C ALA A 187 14.76 52.80 30.61
N PRO A 188 13.90 53.78 30.95
CA PRO A 188 14.28 55.18 30.87
C PRO A 188 15.31 55.51 31.96
N ALA A 189 16.42 56.13 31.54
CA ALA A 189 17.42 56.67 32.45
C ALA A 189 16.77 57.75 33.33
N VAL A 190 16.80 57.54 34.64
CA VAL A 190 16.46 58.54 35.66
C VAL A 190 17.50 59.65 35.57
N VAL A 191 17.10 60.81 35.04
CA VAL A 191 17.93 62.01 35.06
C VAL A 191 17.72 62.70 36.40
N ASP A 192 18.65 62.47 37.32
CA ASP A 192 18.78 63.22 38.56
C ASP A 192 19.14 64.68 38.22
N SER A 193 18.22 65.61 38.49
CA SER A 193 18.45 67.05 38.37
C SER A 193 18.51 67.64 39.77
N ALA A 194 19.72 67.66 40.32
CA ALA A 194 20.07 68.40 41.52
C ALA A 194 19.77 69.89 41.31
N LYS A 195 18.81 70.41 42.07
CA LYS A 195 18.49 71.83 42.20
C LYS A 195 19.53 72.47 43.13
N VAL A 196 20.52 73.16 42.56
CA VAL A 196 21.37 74.09 43.31
C VAL A 196 20.66 75.44 43.33
N GLY A 197 20.28 75.88 44.53
CA GLY A 197 19.99 77.27 44.84
C GLY A 197 21.18 77.91 45.54
N ASP A 198 21.43 79.17 45.24
CA ASP A 198 21.89 80.29 46.11
C ASP A 198 22.11 81.49 45.17
N GLY A 199 21.48 82.66 45.37
CA GLY A 199 21.94 83.74 46.27
C GLY A 199 23.04 84.54 45.54
N GLU A 200 22.99 85.84 45.27
CA GLU A 200 22.29 87.05 45.74
C GLU A 200 22.16 88.04 44.58
#